data_AF-A0A2T0KIL5-F1
#
_entry.id   AF-A0A2T0KIL5-F1
#
_cell.length_a   1.000
_cell.length_b   1.000
_cell.length_c   1.000
_cell.angle_alpha   90.00
_cell.angle_beta   90.00
_cell.angle_gamma   90.00
#
_symmetry.space_group_name_H-M   'P 1'
#
loop_
_entity.id
_entity.type
_entity.pdbx_description
1 polymer ?
#
loop_
_entity_poly.entity_id
_entity_poly.type
_entity_poly.pdbx_seq_one_letter_code
_entity_poly.pdbx_strand_id
1 'polypeptide(L)'
;MRGSVAGIRVWTSVLLVWFMWAAVTAGAFALAAGLVLRFAGSWGWAVPAGLVAAAVVCGMIEDAELIPRRETGLAYRYALARKSADWYRHARAAELLGRRRPRVAERALRQGLAEGSAEAYVPLARLLEKQDRGDELAAIRAEVAVAAGVQQLQALVLQCDRRIPRDYRAAADFQAALVERDSGNARLRDYLGMLLAESGDFDGALAAHTEVGAIEFRIRTAHLLRNAFRAEEAEALLRASTADTRAIPPLVALMRAQGRLYEAENLLREHPEPDHYVLVTLWTLLRESGREQEAQEVKVPPKPIPPQRSRYGGGSDFTSADDLGGSSPTYSSVSSGGYGGGAHYGGGDSGGGDSGGGGGDSGGGGGGDW
;
A
#
# COMPACT_ATOMS: atom_id res chain seq x y z
N MET A 1 -29.38 -35.50 -23.52
CA MET A 1 -28.20 -36.33 -23.19
C MET A 1 -27.75 -35.97 -21.78
N ARG A 2 -27.91 -36.89 -20.80
CA ARG A 2 -27.48 -36.71 -19.40
C ARG A 2 -26.01 -37.13 -19.29
N GLY A 3 -25.12 -36.20 -18.95
CA GLY A 3 -23.70 -36.47 -18.74
C GLY A 3 -23.45 -36.99 -17.31
N SER A 4 -22.88 -38.19 -17.20
CA SER A 4 -22.53 -38.83 -15.94
C SER A 4 -21.35 -38.12 -15.25
N VAL A 5 -21.55 -37.72 -14.00
CA VAL A 5 -20.53 -37.12 -13.13
C VAL A 5 -19.61 -38.21 -12.58
N ALA A 6 -18.31 -38.01 -12.73
CA ALA A 6 -17.23 -38.81 -12.14
C ALA A 6 -17.13 -38.59 -10.62
N GLY A 7 -18.13 -39.00 -9.84
CA GLY A 7 -18.25 -38.76 -8.40
C GLY A 7 -17.81 -39.89 -7.46
N ILE A 8 -17.40 -41.05 -7.97
CA ILE A 8 -17.37 -42.29 -7.14
C ILE A 8 -16.02 -42.56 -6.45
N ARG A 9 -14.88 -42.02 -6.92
CA ARG A 9 -13.55 -42.42 -6.39
C ARG A 9 -13.06 -41.66 -5.16
N VAL A 10 -13.66 -40.53 -4.79
CA VAL A 10 -13.22 -39.77 -3.61
C VAL A 10 -13.70 -40.43 -2.32
N TRP A 11 -14.91 -40.99 -2.32
CA TRP A 11 -15.51 -41.65 -1.16
C TRP A 11 -14.76 -42.90 -0.72
N THR A 12 -14.25 -43.70 -1.66
CA THR A 12 -13.47 -44.91 -1.33
C THR A 12 -12.19 -44.59 -0.57
N SER A 13 -11.51 -43.50 -0.93
CA SER A 13 -10.27 -43.09 -0.25
C SER A 13 -10.55 -42.54 1.16
N VAL A 14 -11.65 -41.79 1.32
CA VAL A 14 -12.07 -41.27 2.63
C VAL A 14 -12.49 -42.43 3.55
N LEU A 15 -13.25 -43.40 3.03
CA LEU A 15 -13.65 -44.58 3.77
C LEU A 15 -12.45 -45.45 4.16
N LEU A 16 -11.48 -45.66 3.27
CA LEU A 16 -10.26 -46.41 3.59
C LEU A 16 -9.45 -45.75 4.72
N VAL A 17 -9.32 -44.43 4.70
CA VAL A 17 -8.63 -43.69 5.78
C VAL A 17 -9.40 -43.85 7.09
N TRP A 18 -10.73 -43.72 7.07
CA TRP A 18 -11.56 -43.95 8.24
C TRP A 18 -11.46 -45.38 8.79
N PHE A 19 -11.49 -46.39 7.93
CA PHE A 19 -11.33 -47.79 8.33
C PHE A 19 -9.94 -48.08 8.89
N MET A 20 -8.90 -47.51 8.29
CA MET A 20 -7.53 -47.65 8.80
C MET A 20 -7.41 -47.06 10.20
N TRP A 21 -7.98 -45.88 10.44
CA TRP A 21 -7.98 -45.26 11.77
C TRP A 21 -8.81 -46.05 12.78
N ALA A 22 -9.99 -46.55 12.40
CA ALA A 22 -10.81 -47.41 13.26
C ALA A 22 -10.07 -48.72 13.65
N ALA A 23 -9.28 -49.30 12.72
CA ALA A 23 -8.48 -50.47 13.00
C ALA A 23 -7.32 -50.18 13.96
N VAL A 24 -6.64 -49.03 13.80
CA VAL A 24 -5.56 -48.60 14.68
C VAL A 24 -6.08 -48.34 16.10
N THR A 25 -7.21 -47.65 16.25
CA THR A 25 -7.81 -47.38 17.56
C THR A 25 -8.30 -48.67 18.23
N ALA A 26 -8.94 -49.57 17.48
CA ALA A 26 -9.34 -50.88 18.00
C ALA A 26 -8.13 -51.73 18.44
N GLY A 27 -7.04 -51.72 17.67
CA GLY A 27 -5.82 -52.43 18.01
C GLY A 27 -5.12 -51.88 19.26
N ALA A 28 -5.03 -50.56 19.38
CA ALA A 28 -4.48 -49.90 20.56
C ALA A 28 -5.33 -50.18 21.81
N PHE A 29 -6.66 -50.16 21.68
CA PHE A 29 -7.58 -50.49 22.77
C PHE A 29 -7.43 -51.95 23.21
N ALA A 30 -7.34 -52.89 22.27
CA ALA A 30 -7.15 -54.32 22.57
C ALA A 30 -5.80 -54.58 23.27
N LEU A 31 -4.72 -53.93 22.83
CA LEU A 31 -3.40 -54.02 23.47
C LEU A 31 -3.42 -53.46 24.89
N ALA A 32 -4.02 -52.28 25.09
CA ALA A 32 -4.15 -51.67 26.41
C ALA A 32 -5.00 -52.54 27.35
N ALA A 33 -6.15 -53.03 26.89
CA ALA A 33 -7.00 -53.92 27.66
C ALA A 33 -6.28 -55.23 28.03
N GLY A 34 -5.52 -55.82 27.09
CA GLY A 34 -4.72 -57.01 27.33
C GLY A 34 -3.61 -56.80 28.37
N LEU A 35 -2.94 -55.64 28.32
CA LEU A 35 -1.94 -55.26 29.33
C LEU A 35 -2.57 -55.08 30.72
N VAL A 36 -3.72 -54.41 30.82
CA VAL A 36 -4.40 -54.22 32.10
C VAL A 36 -4.90 -55.55 32.67
N LEU A 37 -5.48 -56.42 31.84
CA LEU A 37 -5.90 -57.76 32.26
C LEU A 37 -4.72 -58.60 32.77
N ARG A 38 -3.55 -58.49 32.12
CA ARG A 38 -2.34 -59.23 32.50
C ARG A 38 -1.73 -58.76 33.82
N PHE A 39 -1.82 -57.47 34.14
CA PHE A 39 -1.13 -56.89 35.30
C PHE A 39 -2.03 -56.56 36.50
N ALA A 40 -3.32 -56.28 36.29
CA ALA A 40 -4.22 -55.80 37.35
C ALA A 40 -5.26 -56.83 37.79
N GLY A 41 -5.48 -57.93 37.05
CA GLY A 41 -6.38 -59.04 37.42
C GLY A 41 -7.85 -58.64 37.63
N SER A 42 -8.23 -57.40 37.35
CA SER A 42 -9.52 -56.81 37.67
C SER A 42 -10.08 -56.07 36.45
N TRP A 43 -11.24 -56.54 35.98
CA TRP A 43 -11.98 -55.91 34.88
C TRP A 43 -12.44 -54.48 35.20
N GLY A 44 -12.53 -54.12 36.49
CA GLY A 44 -13.02 -52.81 36.93
C GLY A 44 -12.15 -51.63 36.50
N TRP A 45 -10.84 -51.85 36.29
CA TRP A 45 -9.90 -50.80 35.90
C TRP A 45 -9.58 -50.76 34.40
N ALA A 46 -9.96 -51.80 33.64
CA ALA A 46 -9.63 -51.92 32.21
C ALA A 46 -10.36 -50.88 31.35
N VAL A 47 -11.64 -50.62 31.64
CA VAL A 47 -12.47 -49.67 30.89
C VAL A 47 -12.01 -48.20 31.06
N PRO A 48 -11.81 -47.68 32.30
CA PRO A 48 -11.36 -46.29 32.46
C PRO A 48 -9.93 -46.07 31.95
N ALA A 49 -9.02 -47.04 32.11
CA ALA A 49 -7.66 -46.92 31.57
C ALA A 49 -7.64 -46.89 30.02
N GLY A 50 -8.49 -47.69 29.37
CA GLY A 50 -8.65 -47.66 27.91
C GLY A 50 -9.21 -46.33 27.40
N LEU A 51 -10.16 -45.73 28.12
CA LEU A 51 -10.72 -44.42 27.76
C LEU A 51 -9.70 -43.29 27.91
N VAL A 52 -8.87 -43.30 28.97
CA VAL A 52 -7.80 -42.30 29.16
C VAL A 52 -6.74 -42.44 28.07
N ALA A 53 -6.32 -43.67 27.73
CA ALA A 53 -5.36 -43.90 26.64
C ALA A 53 -5.93 -43.44 25.28
N ALA A 54 -7.20 -43.71 24.99
CA ALA A 54 -7.86 -43.22 23.80
C ALA A 54 -7.95 -41.68 23.76
N ALA A 55 -8.27 -41.05 24.89
CA ALA A 55 -8.31 -39.60 24.99
C ALA A 55 -6.91 -38.96 24.81
N VAL A 56 -5.86 -39.57 25.35
CA VAL A 56 -4.46 -39.11 25.16
C VAL A 56 -4.02 -39.30 23.71
N VAL A 57 -4.37 -40.43 23.07
CA VAL A 57 -4.08 -40.64 21.64
C VAL A 57 -4.84 -39.64 20.77
N CYS A 58 -6.12 -39.38 21.04
CA CYS A 58 -6.90 -38.35 20.34
C CYS A 58 -6.34 -36.94 20.55
N GLY A 59 -5.95 -36.59 21.78
CA GLY A 59 -5.32 -35.30 22.10
C GLY A 59 -3.95 -35.13 21.44
N MET A 60 -3.13 -36.18 21.43
CA MET A 60 -1.86 -36.17 20.70
C MET A 60 -2.03 -36.13 19.17
N ILE A 61 -3.18 -36.56 18.63
CA ILE A 61 -3.49 -36.43 17.19
C ILE A 61 -3.95 -35.00 16.85
N GLU A 62 -4.59 -34.28 17.78
CA GLU A 62 -4.88 -32.85 17.60
C GLU A 62 -3.61 -31.99 17.65
N ASP A 63 -2.63 -32.37 18.48
CA ASP A 63 -1.32 -31.68 18.57
C ASP A 63 -0.27 -32.19 17.56
N ALA A 64 -0.43 -33.41 17.01
CA ALA A 64 0.45 -33.91 15.97
C ALA A 64 0.08 -33.28 14.62
N GLU A 65 0.66 -32.12 14.35
CA GLU A 65 0.93 -31.59 13.02
C GLU A 65 1.86 -32.53 12.21
N LEU A 66 1.46 -33.79 12.01
CA LEU A 66 2.02 -34.69 11.01
C LEU A 66 1.49 -34.27 9.64
N ILE A 67 1.90 -33.09 9.21
CA ILE A 67 1.96 -32.73 7.79
C ILE A 67 2.95 -33.71 7.17
N PRO A 68 2.53 -34.62 6.27
CA PRO A 68 3.49 -35.47 5.58
C PRO A 68 4.43 -34.58 4.77
N ARG A 69 5.71 -34.55 5.17
CA ARG A 69 6.79 -33.76 4.55
C ARG A 69 7.13 -34.16 3.11
N ARG A 70 6.31 -34.96 2.42
CA ARG A 70 6.57 -35.38 1.03
C ARG A 70 5.32 -35.37 0.15
N GLU A 71 5.32 -34.38 -0.75
CA GLU A 71 4.95 -34.46 -2.18
C GLU A 71 3.64 -35.12 -2.64
N THR A 72 2.61 -35.24 -1.82
CA THR A 72 1.30 -35.64 -2.36
C THR A 72 0.43 -34.40 -2.59
N GLY A 73 0.08 -34.15 -3.85
CA GLY A 73 -0.90 -33.11 -4.23
C GLY A 73 -2.28 -33.28 -3.58
N LEU A 74 -2.49 -34.35 -2.81
CA LEU A 74 -3.66 -34.60 -1.99
C LEU A 74 -3.62 -33.84 -0.66
N ALA A 75 -2.49 -33.79 0.05
CA ALA A 75 -2.34 -32.97 1.26
C ALA A 75 -2.52 -31.48 0.96
N TYR A 76 -2.05 -31.06 -0.22
CA TYR A 76 -2.27 -29.72 -0.77
C TYR A 76 -3.76 -29.42 -1.06
N ARG A 77 -4.49 -30.37 -1.69
CA ARG A 77 -5.93 -30.25 -1.95
C ARG A 77 -6.77 -30.32 -0.67
N TYR A 78 -6.34 -31.09 0.32
CA TYR A 78 -7.00 -31.22 1.62
C TYR A 78 -6.81 -29.96 2.48
N ALA A 79 -5.64 -29.30 2.39
CA ALA A 79 -5.37 -28.03 3.06
C ALA A 79 -6.18 -26.86 2.46
N LEU A 80 -6.41 -26.85 1.14
CA LEU A 80 -7.31 -25.88 0.48
C LEU A 80 -8.79 -26.04 0.87
N ALA A 81 -9.21 -27.23 1.29
CA ALA A 81 -10.63 -27.56 1.44
C ALA A 81 -11.18 -27.32 2.85
N ARG A 82 -10.35 -26.99 3.86
CA ARG A 82 -10.78 -27.13 5.26
C ARG A 82 -11.32 -25.86 5.92
N LYS A 83 -10.89 -24.65 5.54
CA LYS A 83 -11.50 -23.37 6.00
C LYS A 83 -11.17 -22.24 5.01
N SER A 84 -12.17 -21.46 4.61
CA SER A 84 -12.04 -20.22 3.81
C SER A 84 -11.17 -19.13 4.48
N ALA A 85 -10.83 -19.31 5.77
CA ALA A 85 -10.04 -18.37 6.55
C ALA A 85 -8.51 -18.53 6.40
N ASP A 86 -8.00 -19.59 5.77
CA ASP A 86 -6.57 -19.90 5.71
C ASP A 86 -5.89 -19.43 4.40
N TRP A 87 -6.17 -18.21 3.95
CA TRP A 87 -5.61 -17.58 2.74
C TRP A 87 -4.07 -17.57 2.69
N TYR A 88 -3.40 -17.52 3.85
CA TYR A 88 -1.93 -17.59 3.97
C TYR A 88 -1.36 -18.87 3.33
N ARG A 89 -2.14 -19.95 3.38
CA ARG A 89 -1.77 -21.23 2.74
C ARG A 89 -1.91 -21.15 1.22
N HIS A 90 -2.84 -20.35 0.67
CA HIS A 90 -2.99 -20.13 -0.77
C HIS A 90 -1.86 -19.25 -1.35
N ALA A 91 -1.48 -18.17 -0.66
CA ALA A 91 -0.38 -17.30 -1.11
C ALA A 91 0.97 -18.03 -1.08
N ARG A 92 1.28 -18.74 0.02
CA ARG A 92 2.52 -19.53 0.17
C ARG A 92 2.55 -20.73 -0.79
N ALA A 93 1.40 -21.33 -1.04
CA ALA A 93 1.23 -22.37 -2.05
C ALA A 93 1.45 -21.87 -3.48
N ALA A 94 0.89 -20.71 -3.82
CA ALA A 94 1.05 -20.10 -5.14
C ALA A 94 2.49 -19.66 -5.38
N GLU A 95 3.19 -19.18 -4.35
CA GLU A 95 4.62 -18.87 -4.40
C GLU A 95 5.48 -20.13 -4.65
N LEU A 96 5.19 -21.22 -3.93
CA LEU A 96 5.86 -22.52 -4.12
C LEU A 96 5.55 -23.15 -5.49
N LEU A 97 4.33 -22.97 -6.00
CA LEU A 97 3.91 -23.47 -7.31
C LEU A 97 4.37 -22.57 -8.47
N GLY A 98 4.52 -21.27 -8.28
CA GLY A 98 4.89 -20.33 -9.35
C GLY A 98 6.22 -20.67 -10.04
N ARG A 99 7.11 -21.39 -9.34
CA ARG A 99 8.39 -21.86 -9.91
C ARG A 99 8.27 -23.08 -10.83
N ARG A 100 7.19 -23.88 -10.76
CA ARG A 100 7.06 -25.14 -11.52
C ARG A 100 5.71 -25.35 -12.21
N ARG A 101 4.64 -24.72 -11.74
CA ARG A 101 3.24 -24.90 -12.20
C ARG A 101 2.47 -23.57 -12.13
N PRO A 102 2.83 -22.56 -12.93
CA PRO A 102 2.23 -21.22 -12.89
C PRO A 102 0.71 -21.22 -13.10
N ARG A 103 0.19 -22.08 -14.00
CA ARG A 103 -1.26 -22.16 -14.29
C ARG A 103 -2.10 -22.63 -13.10
N VAL A 104 -1.56 -23.51 -12.25
CA VAL A 104 -2.28 -24.01 -11.07
C VAL A 104 -2.30 -22.95 -9.98
N ALA A 105 -1.18 -22.26 -9.78
CA ALA A 105 -1.06 -21.12 -8.87
C ALA A 105 -2.05 -20.01 -9.26
N GLU A 106 -2.08 -19.63 -10.54
CA GLU A 106 -2.99 -18.61 -11.06
C GLU A 106 -4.45 -18.94 -10.77
N ARG A 107 -4.91 -20.16 -11.09
CA ARG A 107 -6.30 -20.58 -10.87
C ARG A 107 -6.69 -20.51 -9.39
N ALA A 108 -5.80 -20.93 -8.50
CA ALA A 108 -6.05 -20.89 -7.06
C ALA A 108 -6.12 -19.45 -6.52
N LEU A 109 -5.29 -18.55 -7.03
CA LEU A 109 -5.30 -17.14 -6.65
C LEU A 109 -6.57 -16.43 -7.15
N ARG A 110 -6.99 -16.68 -8.39
CA ARG A 110 -8.27 -16.16 -8.91
C ARG A 110 -9.46 -16.63 -8.08
N GLN A 111 -9.47 -17.90 -7.70
CA GLN A 111 -10.52 -18.44 -6.84
C GLN A 111 -10.53 -17.75 -5.47
N GLY A 112 -9.37 -17.60 -4.82
CA GLY A 112 -9.30 -16.89 -3.54
C GLY A 112 -9.77 -15.44 -3.62
N LEU A 113 -9.48 -14.76 -4.73
CA LEU A 113 -9.94 -13.39 -4.98
C LEU A 113 -11.46 -13.31 -5.17
N ALA A 114 -12.04 -14.25 -5.91
CA ALA A 114 -13.49 -14.39 -6.08
C ALA A 114 -14.22 -14.75 -4.77
N GLU A 115 -13.53 -15.43 -3.84
CA GLU A 115 -14.02 -15.72 -2.49
C GLU A 115 -13.83 -14.54 -1.50
N GLY A 116 -13.31 -13.40 -1.97
CA GLY A 116 -13.17 -12.16 -1.17
C GLY A 116 -11.80 -11.96 -0.51
N SER A 117 -10.80 -12.79 -0.80
CA SER A 117 -9.46 -12.63 -0.22
C SER A 117 -8.67 -11.55 -0.95
N ALA A 118 -8.50 -10.39 -0.31
CA ALA A 118 -7.63 -9.31 -0.79
C ALA A 118 -6.18 -9.78 -0.99
N GLU A 119 -5.69 -10.67 -0.13
CA GLU A 119 -4.30 -11.11 -0.12
C GLU A 119 -3.93 -12.02 -1.31
N ALA A 120 -4.92 -12.55 -2.02
CA ALA A 120 -4.72 -13.29 -3.26
C ALA A 120 -4.30 -12.36 -4.42
N TYR A 121 -4.61 -11.06 -4.35
CA TYR A 121 -4.36 -10.11 -5.44
C TYR A 121 -2.86 -9.89 -5.68
N VAL A 122 -2.07 -9.58 -4.66
CA VAL A 122 -0.64 -9.25 -4.83
C VAL A 122 0.17 -10.40 -5.45
N PRO A 123 0.04 -11.67 -5.00
CA PRO A 123 0.69 -12.79 -5.65
C PRO A 123 0.22 -13.02 -7.09
N LEU A 124 -1.06 -12.77 -7.39
CA LEU A 124 -1.62 -12.89 -8.74
C LEU A 124 -1.03 -11.83 -9.67
N ALA A 125 -1.02 -10.56 -9.22
CA ALA A 125 -0.42 -9.45 -9.93
C ALA A 125 1.05 -9.74 -10.26
N ARG A 126 1.84 -10.17 -9.29
CA ARG A 126 3.24 -10.60 -9.50
C ARG A 126 3.40 -11.71 -10.52
N LEU A 127 2.49 -12.68 -10.52
CA LEU A 127 2.54 -13.81 -11.45
C LEU A 127 2.24 -13.36 -12.88
N LEU A 128 1.25 -12.47 -13.06
CA LEU A 128 0.86 -11.93 -14.36
C LEU A 128 1.89 -10.93 -14.90
N GLU A 129 2.45 -10.05 -14.05
CA GLU A 129 3.55 -9.15 -14.37
C GLU A 129 4.77 -9.93 -14.91
N LYS A 130 5.16 -11.02 -14.24
CA LYS A 130 6.27 -11.89 -14.69
C LYS A 130 6.01 -12.59 -16.02
N GLN A 131 4.75 -12.70 -16.42
CA GLN A 131 4.33 -13.30 -17.68
C GLN A 131 4.03 -12.25 -18.75
N ASP A 132 4.28 -10.96 -18.47
CA ASP A 132 3.97 -9.83 -19.35
C ASP A 132 2.47 -9.76 -19.73
N ARG A 133 1.59 -10.17 -18.80
CA ARG A 133 0.13 -10.18 -18.97
C ARG A 133 -0.52 -8.96 -18.30
N GLY A 134 -0.01 -7.78 -18.65
CA GLY A 134 -0.45 -6.50 -18.05
C GLY A 134 -1.93 -6.18 -18.29
N ASP A 135 -2.43 -6.41 -19.51
CA ASP A 135 -3.83 -6.13 -19.86
C ASP A 135 -4.82 -6.97 -19.04
N GLU A 136 -4.47 -8.22 -18.78
CA GLU A 136 -5.29 -9.12 -18.00
C GLU A 136 -5.27 -8.78 -16.51
N LEU A 137 -4.13 -8.32 -16.01
CA LEU A 137 -4.04 -7.76 -14.66
C LEU A 137 -4.94 -6.51 -14.52
N ALA A 138 -4.95 -5.62 -15.51
CA ALA A 138 -5.83 -4.46 -15.54
C ALA A 138 -7.31 -4.86 -15.54
N ALA A 139 -7.69 -5.88 -16.34
CA ALA A 139 -9.06 -6.41 -16.37
C ALA A 139 -9.48 -7.01 -15.02
N ILE A 140 -8.62 -7.81 -14.39
CA ILE A 140 -8.88 -8.38 -13.05
C ILE A 140 -9.05 -7.25 -12.03
N ARG A 141 -8.20 -6.23 -12.09
CA ARG A 141 -8.27 -5.10 -11.16
C ARG A 141 -9.60 -4.36 -11.27
N ALA A 142 -10.07 -4.11 -12.50
CA ALA A 142 -11.37 -3.50 -12.74
C ALA A 142 -12.53 -4.38 -12.24
N GLU A 143 -12.48 -5.69 -12.49
CA GLU A 143 -13.48 -6.64 -11.99
C GLU A 143 -13.56 -6.63 -10.46
N VAL A 144 -12.41 -6.65 -9.78
CA VAL A 144 -12.32 -6.60 -8.32
C VAL A 144 -12.81 -5.27 -7.77
N ALA A 145 -12.48 -4.14 -8.40
CA ALA A 145 -12.94 -2.82 -7.98
C ALA A 145 -14.48 -2.74 -7.92
N VAL A 146 -15.15 -3.40 -8.86
CA VAL A 146 -16.61 -3.48 -8.93
C VAL A 146 -17.17 -4.50 -7.93
N ALA A 147 -16.61 -5.70 -7.87
CA ALA A 147 -17.19 -6.82 -7.11
C ALA A 147 -16.87 -6.80 -5.60
N ALA A 148 -15.74 -6.21 -5.20
CA ALA A 148 -15.27 -6.27 -3.82
C ALA A 148 -16.11 -5.41 -2.86
N GLY A 149 -16.22 -5.87 -1.61
CA GLY A 149 -16.79 -5.07 -0.51
C GLY A 149 -15.84 -3.96 -0.04
N VAL A 150 -16.37 -2.98 0.70
CA VAL A 150 -15.60 -1.84 1.23
C VAL A 150 -14.36 -2.28 2.03
N GLN A 151 -14.52 -3.25 2.94
CA GLN A 151 -13.41 -3.75 3.75
C GLN A 151 -12.32 -4.42 2.90
N GLN A 152 -12.72 -5.19 1.88
CA GLN A 152 -11.78 -5.84 0.97
C GLN A 152 -11.01 -4.81 0.15
N LEU A 153 -11.68 -3.76 -0.35
CA LEU A 153 -11.02 -2.67 -1.06
C LEU A 153 -10.03 -1.91 -0.18
N GLN A 154 -10.41 -1.57 1.06
CA GLN A 154 -9.51 -0.93 2.01
C GLN A 154 -8.25 -1.78 2.26
N ALA A 155 -8.40 -3.10 2.39
CA ALA A 155 -7.27 -4.01 2.54
C ALA A 155 -6.40 -4.03 1.26
N LEU A 156 -7.01 -4.05 0.08
CA LEU A 156 -6.29 -4.02 -1.21
C LEU A 156 -5.49 -2.73 -1.41
N VAL A 157 -6.07 -1.57 -1.07
CA VAL A 157 -5.37 -0.27 -1.13
C VAL A 157 -4.12 -0.30 -0.24
N LEU A 158 -4.27 -0.70 1.03
CA LEU A 158 -3.15 -0.77 1.98
C LEU A 158 -2.06 -1.75 1.54
N GLN A 159 -2.44 -2.88 0.93
CA GLN A 159 -1.47 -3.85 0.44
C GLN A 159 -0.69 -3.33 -0.75
N CYS A 160 -1.35 -2.65 -1.70
CA CYS A 160 -0.69 -2.08 -2.87
C CYS A 160 0.23 -0.91 -2.50
N ASP A 161 -0.17 -0.08 -1.53
CA ASP A 161 0.62 1.05 -1.02
C ASP A 161 1.83 0.63 -0.15
N ARG A 162 1.71 -0.47 0.62
CA ARG A 162 2.81 -0.96 1.47
C ARG A 162 3.77 -1.92 0.76
N ARG A 163 3.43 -2.43 -0.42
CA ARG A 163 4.27 -3.36 -1.20
C ARG A 163 5.56 -2.66 -1.64
N ILE A 164 6.64 -3.43 -1.79
CA ILE A 164 7.88 -2.99 -2.46
C ILE A 164 8.12 -3.86 -3.71
N PRO A 165 8.27 -3.25 -4.90
CA PRO A 165 7.93 -1.85 -5.21
C PRO A 165 6.44 -1.57 -4.99
N ARG A 166 6.09 -0.31 -4.68
CA ARG A 166 4.71 0.13 -4.47
C ARG A 166 3.96 0.10 -5.80
N ASP A 167 2.70 -0.31 -5.76
CA ASP A 167 1.81 -0.29 -6.93
C ASP A 167 0.74 0.79 -6.74
N TYR A 168 1.16 2.04 -6.90
CA TYR A 168 0.30 3.21 -6.69
C TYR A 168 -0.88 3.25 -7.66
N ARG A 169 -0.69 2.74 -8.89
CA ARG A 169 -1.77 2.68 -9.88
C ARG A 169 -2.85 1.71 -9.43
N ALA A 170 -2.49 0.52 -8.93
CA ALA A 170 -3.48 -0.40 -8.41
C ALA A 170 -4.16 0.13 -7.14
N ALA A 171 -3.39 0.75 -6.24
CA ALA A 171 -3.93 1.39 -5.05
C ALA A 171 -4.94 2.49 -5.41
N ALA A 172 -4.64 3.32 -6.41
CA ALA A 172 -5.53 4.39 -6.89
C ALA A 172 -6.84 3.83 -7.46
N ASP A 173 -6.81 2.79 -8.28
CA ASP A 173 -8.03 2.18 -8.84
C ASP A 173 -8.96 1.63 -7.75
N PHE A 174 -8.41 0.95 -6.74
CA PHE A 174 -9.22 0.47 -5.60
C PHE A 174 -9.72 1.61 -4.71
N GLN A 175 -8.93 2.67 -4.57
CA GLN A 175 -9.32 3.85 -3.82
C GLN A 175 -10.41 4.66 -4.55
N ALA A 176 -10.38 4.72 -5.88
CA ALA A 176 -11.43 5.32 -6.70
C ALA A 176 -12.76 4.59 -6.50
N ALA A 177 -12.73 3.26 -6.48
CA ALA A 177 -13.90 2.44 -6.18
C ALA A 177 -14.46 2.71 -4.77
N LEU A 178 -13.62 3.04 -3.78
CA LEU A 178 -14.08 3.47 -2.46
C LEU A 178 -14.73 4.87 -2.50
N VAL A 179 -14.17 5.80 -3.28
CA VAL A 179 -14.76 7.14 -3.48
C VAL A 179 -16.10 7.05 -4.19
N GLU A 180 -16.29 6.14 -5.14
CA GLU A 180 -17.60 5.91 -5.80
C GLU A 180 -18.67 5.44 -4.80
N ARG A 181 -18.27 4.63 -3.82
CA ARG A 181 -19.18 4.12 -2.77
C ARG A 181 -19.51 5.18 -1.71
N ASP A 182 -18.61 6.12 -1.47
CA ASP A 182 -18.79 7.23 -0.53
C ASP A 182 -18.20 8.53 -1.11
N SER A 183 -18.93 9.10 -2.08
CA SER A 183 -18.54 10.34 -2.75
C SER A 183 -18.75 11.58 -1.87
N GLY A 184 -19.16 11.45 -0.61
CA GLY A 184 -19.12 12.56 0.36
C GLY A 184 -17.78 12.69 1.05
N ASN A 185 -16.95 11.65 1.01
CA ASN A 185 -15.80 11.53 1.89
C ASN A 185 -14.56 12.24 1.36
N ALA A 186 -14.35 13.45 1.86
CA ALA A 186 -13.17 14.25 1.54
C ALA A 186 -11.84 13.53 1.84
N ARG A 187 -11.78 12.64 2.84
CA ARG A 187 -10.55 11.89 3.16
C ARG A 187 -10.26 10.81 2.11
N LEU A 188 -11.28 10.13 1.60
CA LEU A 188 -11.08 9.14 0.55
C LEU A 188 -10.61 9.79 -0.74
N ARG A 189 -11.17 10.95 -1.09
CA ARG A 189 -10.68 11.76 -2.22
C ARG A 189 -9.26 12.28 -2.00
N ASP A 190 -8.93 12.71 -0.78
CA ASP A 190 -7.56 13.15 -0.46
C ASP A 190 -6.54 12.05 -0.75
N TYR A 191 -6.84 10.85 -0.26
CA TYR A 191 -5.96 9.70 -0.42
C TYR A 191 -5.91 9.24 -1.87
N LEU A 192 -7.02 9.32 -2.61
CA LEU A 192 -7.03 9.09 -4.06
C LEU A 192 -6.10 10.04 -4.80
N GLY A 193 -6.20 11.35 -4.55
CA GLY A 193 -5.35 12.34 -5.19
C GLY A 193 -3.87 12.12 -4.90
N MET A 194 -3.53 11.73 -3.67
CA MET A 194 -2.16 11.36 -3.31
C MET A 194 -1.67 10.12 -4.09
N LEU A 195 -2.47 9.06 -4.17
CA LEU A 195 -2.09 7.83 -4.88
C LEU A 195 -1.93 8.05 -6.38
N LEU A 196 -2.82 8.86 -6.98
CA LEU A 196 -2.73 9.24 -8.40
C LEU A 196 -1.45 10.04 -8.67
N ALA A 197 -1.12 11.02 -7.82
CA ALA A 197 0.11 11.79 -7.92
C ALA A 197 1.37 10.92 -7.80
N GLU A 198 1.41 10.00 -6.84
CA GLU A 198 2.53 9.06 -6.66
C GLU A 198 2.65 8.07 -7.84
N SER A 199 1.55 7.79 -8.53
CA SER A 199 1.56 7.01 -9.78
C SER A 199 1.96 7.81 -11.02
N GLY A 200 2.11 9.14 -10.90
CA GLY A 200 2.40 10.06 -12.00
C GLY A 200 1.19 10.60 -12.75
N ASP A 201 -0.04 10.22 -12.36
CA ASP A 201 -1.29 10.75 -12.92
C ASP A 201 -1.66 12.07 -12.21
N PHE A 202 -0.97 13.14 -12.59
CA PHE A 202 -1.22 14.46 -12.01
C PHE A 202 -2.60 15.00 -12.37
N ASP A 203 -3.12 14.77 -13.58
CA ASP A 203 -4.44 15.27 -13.97
C ASP A 203 -5.56 14.61 -13.18
N GLY A 204 -5.51 13.28 -13.00
CA GLY A 204 -6.43 12.56 -12.12
C GLY A 204 -6.32 13.05 -10.67
N ALA A 205 -5.10 13.29 -10.19
CA ALA A 205 -4.88 13.79 -8.83
C ALA A 205 -5.49 15.18 -8.60
N LEU A 206 -5.38 16.08 -9.58
CA LEU A 206 -6.01 17.40 -9.55
C LEU A 206 -7.54 17.28 -9.50
N ALA A 207 -8.12 16.46 -10.37
CA ALA A 207 -9.57 16.22 -10.39
C ALA A 207 -10.09 15.70 -9.04
N ALA A 208 -9.33 14.82 -8.37
CA ALA A 208 -9.68 14.30 -7.04
C ALA A 208 -9.68 15.38 -5.95
N HIS A 209 -8.87 16.45 -6.10
CA HIS A 209 -8.72 17.51 -5.09
C HIS A 209 -9.56 18.77 -5.38
N THR A 210 -9.94 19.04 -6.63
CA THR A 210 -10.65 20.26 -7.02
C THR A 210 -12.01 20.46 -6.34
N GLU A 211 -12.65 19.37 -5.89
CA GLU A 211 -13.94 19.44 -5.19
C GLU A 211 -13.82 19.72 -3.69
N VAL A 212 -12.62 19.60 -3.12
CA VAL A 212 -12.42 19.68 -1.67
C VAL A 212 -11.95 21.09 -1.31
N GLY A 213 -12.89 21.99 -1.06
CA GLY A 213 -12.64 23.43 -0.85
C GLY A 213 -11.77 23.83 0.36
N ALA A 214 -11.17 22.88 1.07
CA ALA A 214 -10.27 23.15 2.19
C ALA A 214 -8.87 23.56 1.70
N ILE A 215 -8.24 24.49 2.42
CA ILE A 215 -6.96 25.09 2.00
C ILE A 215 -5.83 24.06 1.89
N GLU A 216 -5.84 23.02 2.74
CA GLU A 216 -4.85 21.96 2.73
C GLU A 216 -4.82 21.23 1.38
N PHE A 217 -6.00 21.05 0.78
CA PHE A 217 -6.16 20.44 -0.54
C PHE A 217 -5.67 21.37 -1.64
N ARG A 218 -5.95 22.68 -1.55
CA ARG A 218 -5.44 23.65 -2.52
C ARG A 218 -3.92 23.74 -2.50
N ILE A 219 -3.31 23.76 -1.31
CA ILE A 219 -1.85 23.75 -1.17
C ILE A 219 -1.26 22.47 -1.78
N ARG A 220 -1.85 21.30 -1.48
CA ARG A 220 -1.42 20.02 -2.08
C ARG A 220 -1.55 20.05 -3.60
N THR A 221 -2.70 20.51 -4.12
CA THR A 221 -2.97 20.66 -5.56
C THR A 221 -1.93 21.56 -6.24
N ALA A 222 -1.54 22.67 -5.60
CA ALA A 222 -0.48 23.54 -6.12
C ALA A 222 0.89 22.84 -6.18
N HIS A 223 1.22 22.01 -5.19
CA HIS A 223 2.42 21.19 -5.24
C HIS A 223 2.39 20.18 -6.40
N LEU A 224 1.23 19.56 -6.67
CA LEU A 224 1.05 18.64 -7.80
C LEU A 224 1.18 19.35 -9.14
N LEU A 225 0.54 20.50 -9.31
CA LEU A 225 0.67 21.35 -10.51
C LEU A 225 2.14 21.70 -10.78
N ARG A 226 2.87 22.11 -9.74
CA ARG A 226 4.30 22.38 -9.84
C ARG A 226 5.10 21.15 -10.29
N ASN A 227 4.83 19.97 -9.73
CA ASN A 227 5.51 18.72 -10.09
C ASN A 227 5.17 18.29 -11.54
N ALA A 228 3.99 18.66 -12.04
CA ALA A 228 3.57 18.50 -13.42
C ALA A 228 4.08 19.62 -14.37
N PHE A 229 5.01 20.46 -13.91
CA PHE A 229 5.56 21.62 -14.65
C PHE A 229 4.50 22.67 -15.06
N ARG A 230 3.38 22.74 -14.36
CA ARG A 230 2.29 23.72 -14.56
C ARG A 230 2.38 24.82 -13.50
N ALA A 231 3.50 25.56 -13.52
CA ALA A 231 3.83 26.51 -12.46
C ALA A 231 2.87 27.70 -12.40
N GLU A 232 2.37 28.16 -13.54
CA GLU A 232 1.43 29.29 -13.64
C GLU A 232 0.08 28.95 -13.00
N GLU A 233 -0.42 27.73 -13.23
CA GLU A 233 -1.66 27.26 -12.61
C GLU A 233 -1.50 27.07 -11.10
N ALA A 234 -0.34 26.54 -10.66
CA ALA A 234 -0.01 26.43 -9.24
C ALA A 234 0.00 27.82 -8.57
N GLU A 235 0.60 28.81 -9.22
CA GLU A 235 0.63 30.19 -8.75
C GLU A 235 -0.78 30.79 -8.65
N ALA A 236 -1.57 30.66 -9.71
CA ALA A 236 -2.94 31.19 -9.77
C ALA A 236 -3.80 30.62 -8.63
N LEU A 237 -3.70 29.31 -8.39
CA LEU A 237 -4.42 28.63 -7.31
C LEU A 237 -4.02 29.14 -5.92
N LEU A 238 -2.71 29.33 -5.68
CA LEU A 238 -2.20 29.84 -4.41
C LEU A 238 -2.53 31.33 -4.21
N ARG A 239 -2.44 32.14 -5.27
CA ARG A 239 -2.85 33.56 -5.24
C ARG A 239 -4.32 33.73 -4.89
N ALA A 240 -5.19 32.88 -5.42
CA ALA A 240 -6.61 32.85 -5.06
C ALA A 240 -6.87 32.44 -3.61
N SER A 241 -5.84 31.99 -2.88
CA SER A 241 -5.93 31.46 -1.52
C SER A 241 -5.13 32.26 -0.50
N THR A 242 -4.61 33.45 -0.85
CA THR A 242 -3.75 34.29 0.02
C THR A 242 -4.46 34.90 1.22
N ALA A 243 -5.80 34.86 1.24
CA ALA A 243 -6.58 35.16 2.45
C ALA A 243 -6.26 34.19 3.60
N ASP A 244 -5.86 32.95 3.28
CA ASP A 244 -5.30 32.02 4.25
C ASP A 244 -3.76 32.10 4.20
N THR A 245 -3.15 32.54 5.29
CA THR A 245 -1.69 32.74 5.40
C THR A 245 -0.90 31.46 5.13
N ARG A 246 -1.50 30.27 5.28
CA ARG A 246 -0.87 28.98 4.95
C ARG A 246 -0.56 28.83 3.47
N ALA A 247 -1.25 29.56 2.58
CA ALA A 247 -0.96 29.56 1.14
C ALA A 247 0.28 30.38 0.77
N ILE A 248 0.74 31.28 1.65
CA ILE A 248 1.78 32.25 1.34
C ILE A 248 3.16 31.62 1.24
N PRO A 249 3.63 30.77 2.18
CA PRO A 249 4.92 30.11 2.07
C PRO A 249 5.11 29.32 0.76
N PRO A 250 4.17 28.44 0.31
CA PRO A 250 4.33 27.74 -0.96
C PRO A 250 4.29 28.67 -2.18
N LEU A 251 3.53 29.78 -2.12
CA LEU A 251 3.50 30.78 -3.19
C LEU A 251 4.84 31.50 -3.33
N VAL A 252 5.40 31.95 -2.21
CA VAL A 252 6.73 32.58 -2.16
C VAL A 252 7.81 31.60 -2.64
N ALA A 253 7.74 30.33 -2.24
CA ALA A 253 8.68 29.33 -2.71
C ALA A 253 8.63 29.13 -4.23
N LEU A 254 7.43 29.21 -4.84
CA LEU A 254 7.25 29.12 -6.28
C LEU A 254 7.80 30.36 -7.00
N MET A 255 7.47 31.58 -6.52
CA MET A 255 8.02 32.83 -7.06
C MET A 255 9.55 32.87 -6.98
N ARG A 256 10.12 32.42 -5.85
CA ARG A 256 11.57 32.29 -5.66
C ARG A 256 12.19 31.34 -6.68
N ALA A 257 11.58 30.18 -6.91
CA ALA A 257 12.07 29.22 -7.91
C ALA A 257 12.04 29.79 -9.34
N GLN A 258 11.19 30.77 -9.61
CA GLN A 258 11.12 31.52 -10.87
C GLN A 258 12.04 32.77 -10.90
N GLY A 259 12.84 33.01 -9.85
CA GLY A 259 13.73 34.18 -9.76
C GLY A 259 13.03 35.49 -9.41
N ARG A 260 11.75 35.48 -9.04
CA ARG A 260 10.93 36.66 -8.73
C ARG A 260 11.01 37.05 -7.25
N LEU A 261 12.24 37.20 -6.74
CA LEU A 261 12.50 37.46 -5.31
C LEU A 261 11.86 38.75 -4.81
N TYR A 262 11.96 39.84 -5.58
CA TYR A 262 11.42 41.15 -5.19
C TYR A 262 9.89 41.13 -5.04
N GLU A 263 9.19 40.48 -5.98
CA GLU A 263 7.74 40.33 -5.91
C GLU A 263 7.31 39.47 -4.73
N ALA A 264 8.06 38.39 -4.45
CA ALA A 264 7.82 37.54 -3.29
C ALA A 264 8.02 38.29 -1.96
N GLU A 265 9.03 39.16 -1.87
CA GLU A 265 9.24 40.02 -0.70
C GLU A 265 8.11 41.05 -0.53
N ASN A 266 7.72 41.74 -1.61
CA ASN A 266 6.63 42.72 -1.54
C ASN A 266 5.32 42.07 -1.10
N LEU A 267 5.00 40.89 -1.62
CA LEU A 267 3.83 40.11 -1.18
C LEU A 267 3.82 39.89 0.34
N LEU A 268 4.98 39.62 0.94
CA LEU A 268 5.10 39.36 2.37
C LEU A 268 5.03 40.66 3.20
N ARG A 269 5.61 41.75 2.71
CA ARG A 269 5.62 43.06 3.40
C ARG A 269 4.27 43.76 3.35
N GLU A 270 3.55 43.62 2.25
CA GLU A 270 2.24 44.25 2.02
C GLU A 270 1.07 43.42 2.58
N HIS A 271 1.35 42.25 3.18
CA HIS A 271 0.29 41.43 3.76
C HIS A 271 -0.35 42.17 4.95
N PRO A 272 -1.68 42.37 4.98
CA PRO A 272 -2.33 43.30 5.91
C PRO A 272 -2.30 42.82 7.37
N GLU A 273 -2.21 41.52 7.60
CA GLU A 273 -2.18 40.90 8.94
C GLU A 273 -1.16 39.76 8.96
N PRO A 274 0.15 40.07 8.95
CA PRO A 274 1.18 39.06 8.81
C PRO A 274 1.26 38.25 10.09
N ASP A 275 0.92 36.97 9.99
CA ASP A 275 1.02 36.03 11.10
C ASP A 275 2.44 35.44 11.23
N HIS A 276 2.59 34.48 12.13
CA HIS A 276 3.85 33.76 12.31
C HIS A 276 4.40 33.17 11.00
N TYR A 277 3.55 32.61 10.13
CA TYR A 277 4.00 31.97 8.90
C TYR A 277 4.51 32.98 7.87
N VAL A 278 3.81 34.10 7.70
CA VAL A 278 4.22 35.19 6.81
C VAL A 278 5.56 35.78 7.27
N LEU A 279 5.67 36.09 8.56
CA LEU A 279 6.87 36.72 9.13
C LEU A 279 8.09 35.79 9.10
N VAL A 280 7.93 34.49 9.39
CA VAL A 280 9.02 33.50 9.23
C VAL A 280 9.46 33.38 7.78
N THR A 281 8.51 33.43 6.84
CA THR A 281 8.83 33.35 5.41
C THR A 281 9.62 34.57 4.96
N LEU A 282 9.23 35.78 5.40
CA LEU A 282 9.97 37.02 5.13
C LEU A 282 11.37 36.99 5.73
N TRP A 283 11.47 36.60 6.99
CA TRP A 283 12.75 36.44 7.67
C TRP A 283 13.68 35.49 6.90
N THR A 284 13.16 34.34 6.47
CA THR A 284 13.95 33.34 5.72
C THR A 284 14.41 33.89 4.37
N LEU A 285 13.52 34.55 3.63
CA LEU A 285 13.83 35.15 2.33
C LEU A 285 14.95 36.21 2.45
N LEU A 286 14.87 37.08 3.47
CA LEU A 286 15.88 38.11 3.71
C LEU A 286 17.25 37.51 4.04
N ARG A 287 17.29 36.47 4.89
CA ARG A 287 18.55 35.78 5.22
C ARG A 287 19.18 35.10 4.02
N GLU A 288 18.39 34.40 3.21
CA GLU A 288 18.88 33.76 1.98
C GLU A 288 19.43 34.77 0.97
N SER A 289 18.91 36.00 0.98
CA SER A 289 19.44 37.12 0.17
C SER A 289 20.65 37.84 0.77
N GLY A 290 21.17 37.39 1.92
CA GLY A 290 22.30 37.99 2.61
C GLY A 290 21.97 39.24 3.44
N ARG A 291 20.68 39.59 3.60
CA ARG A 291 20.20 40.78 4.33
C ARG A 291 19.91 40.46 5.80
N GLU A 292 20.94 40.00 6.51
CA GLU A 292 20.80 39.51 7.90
C GLU A 292 20.33 40.60 8.89
N GLN A 293 20.76 41.85 8.71
CA GLN A 293 20.33 42.97 9.58
C GLN A 293 18.82 43.21 9.49
N GLU A 294 18.29 43.30 8.27
CA GLU A 294 16.86 43.47 8.05
C GLU A 294 16.06 42.26 8.54
N ALA A 295 16.61 41.04 8.40
CA ALA A 295 15.97 39.85 8.95
C ALA A 295 15.83 39.94 10.47
N GLN A 296 16.84 40.44 11.20
CA GLN A 296 16.76 40.61 12.66
C GLN A 296 15.70 41.62 13.11
N GLU A 297 15.35 42.58 12.26
CA GLU A 297 14.29 43.56 12.52
C GLU A 297 12.88 42.96 12.36
N VAL A 298 12.74 41.83 11.65
CA VAL A 298 11.48 41.10 11.52
C VAL A 298 11.13 40.45 12.86
N LYS A 299 10.20 41.06 13.60
CA LYS A 299 9.68 40.55 14.88
C LYS A 299 8.76 39.35 14.67
N VAL A 300 9.33 38.15 14.59
CA VAL A 300 8.56 36.91 14.48
C VAL A 300 7.92 36.55 15.83
N PRO A 301 6.58 36.50 15.94
CA PRO A 301 5.91 36.05 17.16
C PRO A 301 6.21 34.56 17.42
N PRO A 302 6.15 34.07 18.66
CA PRO A 302 6.30 32.65 18.94
C PRO A 302 5.26 31.85 18.13
N LYS A 303 5.66 30.67 17.65
CA LYS A 303 4.77 29.81 16.87
C LYS A 303 3.47 29.59 17.66
N PRO A 304 2.30 29.86 17.08
CA PRO A 304 1.04 29.60 17.76
C PRO A 304 0.99 28.12 18.11
N ILE A 305 0.96 27.82 19.41
CA ILE A 305 0.77 26.46 19.89
C ILE A 305 -0.67 26.11 19.50
N PRO A 306 -0.89 25.13 18.59
CA PRO A 306 -2.25 24.74 18.28
C PRO A 306 -2.92 24.33 19.60
N PRO A 307 -4.18 24.73 19.84
CA PRO A 307 -4.89 24.30 21.03
C PRO A 307 -4.74 22.79 21.10
N GLN A 308 -4.14 22.28 22.18
CA GLN A 308 -4.03 20.85 22.37
C GLN A 308 -5.45 20.33 22.23
N ARG A 309 -5.71 19.53 21.18
CA ARG A 309 -6.97 18.79 21.09
C ARG A 309 -7.05 18.03 22.40
N SER A 310 -7.93 18.49 23.29
CA SER A 310 -8.17 17.86 24.57
C SER A 310 -8.36 16.38 24.28
N ARG A 311 -7.38 15.57 24.69
CA ARG A 311 -7.42 14.13 24.49
C ARG A 311 -8.38 13.46 25.49
N TYR A 312 -9.09 14.25 26.30
CA TYR A 312 -10.04 13.83 27.32
C TYR A 312 -11.14 14.90 27.47
N GLY A 313 -12.06 14.92 26.52
CA GLY A 313 -13.34 15.63 26.65
C GLY A 313 -14.46 14.64 26.37
N GLY A 314 -14.73 13.75 27.34
CA GLY A 314 -15.93 12.93 27.34
C GLY A 314 -17.15 13.83 27.43
N GLY A 315 -17.81 14.04 26.29
CA GLY A 315 -19.12 14.66 26.16
C GLY A 315 -19.97 13.73 25.32
N SER A 316 -20.67 12.85 25.99
CA SER A 316 -21.79 12.08 25.47
C SER A 316 -22.82 13.03 24.86
N ASP A 317 -22.92 13.04 23.54
CA ASP A 317 -24.13 13.34 22.75
C ASP A 317 -23.77 13.22 21.27
N PHE A 318 -23.53 11.98 20.82
CA PHE A 318 -23.63 11.62 19.42
C PHE A 318 -24.28 10.24 19.35
N THR A 319 -25.61 10.25 19.37
CA THR A 319 -26.43 9.08 19.09
C THR A 319 -26.32 8.74 17.60
N SER A 320 -25.73 7.58 17.35
CA SER A 320 -26.13 6.59 16.34
C SER A 320 -26.21 7.02 14.87
N ALA A 321 -25.13 6.72 14.16
CA ALA A 321 -25.20 5.99 12.89
C ALA A 321 -24.04 4.99 12.86
N ASP A 322 -24.31 3.82 13.45
CA ASP A 322 -23.77 2.49 13.19
C ASP A 322 -22.29 2.32 12.77
N ASP A 323 -21.52 1.84 13.76
CA ASP A 323 -20.58 0.71 13.67
C ASP A 323 -19.89 0.44 12.32
N LEU A 324 -18.81 1.17 12.07
CA LEU A 324 -17.65 0.64 11.33
C LEU A 324 -16.47 0.50 12.30
N GLY A 325 -16.59 -0.51 13.16
CA GLY A 325 -15.51 -1.00 14.00
C GLY A 325 -14.35 -1.54 13.17
N GLY A 326 -13.22 -0.86 13.23
CA GLY A 326 -11.97 -1.27 12.61
C GLY A 326 -10.91 -0.21 12.83
N SER A 327 -10.07 -0.43 13.84
CA SER A 327 -8.96 0.43 14.28
C SER A 327 -8.29 1.18 13.13
N SER A 328 -8.47 2.51 13.12
CA SER A 328 -7.83 3.40 12.16
C SER A 328 -6.30 3.24 12.21
N PRO A 329 -5.61 3.12 11.07
CA PRO A 329 -4.18 3.42 11.05
C PRO A 329 -4.04 4.91 11.34
N THR A 330 -3.40 5.24 12.46
CA THR A 330 -2.89 6.57 12.71
C THR A 330 -1.90 6.90 11.59
N TYR A 331 -2.33 7.71 10.63
CA TYR A 331 -1.43 8.37 9.69
C TYR A 331 -0.56 9.33 10.49
N SER A 332 0.59 8.82 10.92
CA SER A 332 1.74 9.64 11.23
C SER A 332 2.05 10.40 9.96
N SER A 333 1.80 11.71 9.98
CA SER A 333 2.34 12.65 9.01
C SER A 333 3.85 12.42 8.97
N VAL A 334 4.31 11.68 7.96
CA VAL A 334 5.72 11.63 7.60
C VAL A 334 6.05 13.07 7.24
N SER A 335 6.76 13.71 8.17
CA SER A 335 7.40 15.00 7.97
C SER A 335 8.15 14.90 6.65
N SER A 336 7.73 15.71 5.68
CA SER A 336 8.48 15.97 4.46
C SER A 336 9.85 16.49 4.89
N GLY A 337 10.80 15.56 5.03
CA GLY A 337 12.19 15.84 5.29
C GLY A 337 12.69 16.81 4.23
N GLY A 338 13.33 17.88 4.69
CA GLY A 338 13.76 19.00 3.87
C GLY A 338 14.53 18.54 2.63
N TYR A 339 14.11 19.10 1.50
CA TYR A 339 14.96 19.20 0.32
C TYR A 339 16.15 20.10 0.66
N GLY A 340 17.25 19.49 1.11
CA GLY A 340 18.56 20.12 1.20
C GLY A 340 19.23 20.05 -0.17
N GLY A 341 19.07 21.09 -0.98
CA GLY A 341 19.88 21.30 -2.18
C GLY A 341 21.31 21.66 -1.78
N GLY A 342 22.20 20.67 -1.73
CA GLY A 342 23.64 20.86 -1.58
C GLY A 342 24.32 20.90 -2.95
N ALA A 343 24.41 22.07 -3.56
CA ALA A 343 25.32 22.30 -4.67
C ALA A 343 26.76 22.39 -4.12
N HIS A 344 27.55 21.34 -4.29
CA HIS A 344 28.99 21.39 -4.06
C HIS A 344 29.67 21.90 -5.34
N TYR A 345 30.01 23.19 -5.36
CA TYR A 345 31.08 23.71 -6.20
C TYR A 345 32.41 23.22 -5.61
N GLY A 346 33.14 22.42 -6.38
CA GLY A 346 34.53 22.03 -6.11
C GLY A 346 35.36 22.35 -7.34
N GLY A 347 35.95 23.53 -7.35
CA GLY A 347 36.99 23.90 -8.32
C GLY A 347 38.24 23.07 -8.09
N GLY A 348 38.91 22.72 -9.19
CA GLY A 348 40.19 22.02 -9.20
C GLY A 348 40.86 22.24 -10.54
N ASP A 349 41.59 23.34 -10.65
CA ASP A 349 42.64 23.53 -11.64
C ASP A 349 43.67 22.40 -11.54
N SER A 350 44.07 21.84 -12.67
CA SER A 350 45.48 21.58 -13.00
C SER A 350 45.64 20.86 -14.33
N GLY A 351 46.63 21.33 -15.09
CA GLY A 351 47.56 20.42 -15.77
C GLY A 351 47.42 20.39 -17.28
N GLY A 352 48.31 21.10 -17.96
CA GLY A 352 48.43 21.06 -19.41
C GLY A 352 48.95 19.72 -19.94
N GLY A 353 48.81 19.57 -21.25
CA GLY A 353 49.32 18.43 -21.99
C GLY A 353 49.28 18.74 -23.49
N ASP A 354 50.40 19.23 -23.99
CA ASP A 354 50.72 19.39 -25.40
C ASP A 354 50.53 18.09 -26.21
N SER A 355 50.01 18.24 -27.42
CA SER A 355 50.34 17.51 -28.66
C SER A 355 49.22 17.83 -29.66
N GLY A 356 49.43 18.33 -30.88
CA GLY A 356 50.56 18.22 -31.77
C GLY A 356 50.02 17.70 -33.10
N GLY A 357 50.20 18.46 -34.17
CA GLY A 357 50.36 17.90 -35.52
C GLY A 357 49.18 17.97 -36.51
N GLY A 358 49.53 18.43 -37.72
CA GLY A 358 48.87 18.11 -39.00
C GLY A 358 47.72 19.05 -39.35
N GLY A 359 47.79 19.93 -40.35
CA GLY A 359 48.36 19.74 -41.69
C GLY A 359 47.25 19.19 -42.60
N GLY A 360 46.84 19.95 -43.62
CA GLY A 360 45.91 19.44 -44.63
C GLY A 360 45.15 20.51 -45.41
N ASP A 361 45.70 20.85 -46.58
CA ASP A 361 45.14 21.68 -47.63
C ASP A 361 43.83 21.14 -48.27
N SER A 362 43.30 21.99 -49.17
CA SER A 362 42.33 21.72 -50.26
C SER A 362 40.85 21.68 -49.84
N GLY A 363 39.90 22.29 -50.53
CA GLY A 363 39.84 22.78 -51.91
C GLY A 363 38.49 22.33 -52.50
N GLY A 364 37.80 23.23 -53.22
CA GLY A 364 36.58 22.95 -54.00
C GLY A 364 35.30 23.45 -53.29
N GLY A 365 34.39 24.22 -53.90
CA GLY A 365 34.12 24.44 -55.32
C GLY A 365 32.79 23.76 -55.71
N GLY A 366 31.80 24.55 -56.13
CA GLY A 366 30.51 24.12 -56.68
C GLY A 366 29.34 24.40 -55.71
N GLY A 367 28.35 25.24 -55.99
CA GLY A 367 27.78 25.63 -57.28
C GLY A 367 26.64 24.68 -57.63
N GLY A 368 25.39 25.13 -57.52
CA GLY A 368 24.21 24.35 -57.89
C GLY A 368 22.90 24.94 -57.37
N ASP A 369 22.45 26.04 -57.98
CA ASP A 369 21.03 26.33 -58.14
C ASP A 369 20.42 25.28 -59.09
N TRP A 370 19.26 24.72 -58.74
CA TRP A 370 18.09 24.44 -59.60
C TRP A 370 16.93 23.98 -58.71
#